data_AF-A0A4Q5QT64-F1
#
_entry.id   AF-A0A4Q5QT64-F1
#
_cell.length_a   1.000
_cell.length_b   1.000
_cell.length_c   1.000
_cell.angle_alpha   90.00
_cell.angle_beta   90.00
_cell.angle_gamma   90.00
#
_symmetry.space_group_name_H-M   'P 1'
#
loop_
_entity.id
_entity.type
_entity.pdbx_description
1 polymer ?
#
loop_
_entity_poly.entity_id
_entity_poly.type
_entity_poly.pdbx_seq_one_letter_code
_entity_poly.pdbx_strand_id
1 'polypeptide(L)' 'MNDGSEGSRDPRPPFVPVCAIGASAGGVAALQTLFRLIPDDLDLAYVVILHLSPDYPSALSEIISACTRMPVLQVEDGPT' A
#
# COMPACT_ATOMS: atom_id res chain seq x y z
N MET A 1 26.96 -27.98 -27.69
CA MET A 1 25.66 -27.77 -27.04
C MET A 1 25.71 -28.35 -25.64
N ASN A 2 25.63 -27.50 -24.61
CA ASN A 2 24.91 -27.62 -23.32
C ASN A 2 25.33 -26.37 -22.51
N ASP A 3 24.46 -25.36 -22.35
CA ASP A 3 23.45 -25.23 -21.28
C ASP A 3 24.10 -25.07 -19.90
N GLY A 4 23.84 -23.92 -19.27
CA GLY A 4 24.12 -23.72 -17.85
C GLY A 4 24.48 -22.30 -17.44
N SER A 5 23.88 -21.25 -18.01
CA SER A 5 23.92 -19.92 -17.37
C SER A 5 22.86 -19.87 -16.28
N GLU A 6 23.13 -20.50 -15.14
CA GLU A 6 22.36 -20.27 -13.92
C GLU A 6 22.57 -18.81 -13.50
N GLY A 7 21.57 -17.98 -13.77
CA GLY A 7 21.54 -16.60 -13.31
C GLY A 7 21.62 -16.58 -11.79
N SER A 8 22.73 -16.05 -11.28
CA SER A 8 22.95 -15.74 -9.87
C SER A 8 21.74 -15.00 -9.31
N ARG A 9 20.92 -15.67 -8.49
CA ARG A 9 19.83 -15.02 -7.74
C ARG A 9 20.49 -14.09 -6.73
N ASP A 10 20.38 -12.78 -6.93
CA ASP A 10 20.79 -11.79 -5.94
C ASP A 10 20.01 -12.08 -4.64
N PRO A 11 20.69 -12.37 -3.51
CA PRO A 11 20.03 -12.71 -2.25
C PRO A 11 19.29 -11.52 -1.61
N ARG A 12 19.41 -10.33 -2.20
CA ARG A 12 18.70 -9.15 -1.71
C ARG A 12 17.20 -9.28 -2.02
N PRO A 13 16.33 -8.93 -1.06
CA PRO A 13 14.90 -8.89 -1.33
C PRO A 13 14.62 -7.99 -2.53
N PRO A 14 13.63 -8.33 -3.36
CA PRO A 14 13.25 -7.50 -4.49
C PRO A 14 12.96 -6.07 -4.00
N PHE A 15 13.51 -5.09 -4.71
CA PHE A 15 13.26 -3.69 -4.42
C PHE A 15 11.80 -3.36 -4.76
N VAL A 16 11.02 -2.98 -3.76
CA VAL A 16 9.63 -2.52 -3.94
C VAL A 16 9.61 -1.00 -3.73
N PRO A 17 9.29 -0.20 -4.77
CA PRO A 17 9.09 1.24 -4.60
C PRO A 17 7.92 1.51 -3.62
N VAL A 18 7.97 2.67 -2.96
CA VAL A 18 6.92 3.09 -2.01
C VAL A 18 6.39 4.46 -2.41
N CYS A 19 5.06 4.57 -2.53
CA CYS A 19 4.36 5.83 -2.72
C CYS A 19 3.64 6.21 -1.41
N ALA A 20 4.08 7.30 -0.79
CA ALA A 20 3.42 7.85 0.39
C ALA A 20 2.35 8.89 -0.02
N ILE A 21 1.15 8.77 0.54
CA ILE A 21 0.01 9.65 0.26
C ILE A 21 -0.43 10.30 1.57
N GLY A 22 -0.35 11.62 1.64
CA GLY A 22 -0.85 12.42 2.77
C GLY A 22 -2.19 13.07 2.45
N ALA A 23 -3.14 13.00 3.37
CA ALA A 23 -4.46 13.62 3.25
C ALA A 23 -5.00 14.10 4.61
N SER A 24 -6.11 14.82 4.58
CA SER A 24 -6.89 15.27 5.75
C SER A 24 -8.35 14.85 5.62
N ALA A 25 -9.26 15.31 6.49
CA ALA A 25 -10.65 14.86 6.59
C ALA A 25 -11.42 14.80 5.25
N GLY A 26 -11.20 15.76 4.34
CA GLY A 26 -11.86 15.78 3.02
C GLY A 26 -11.28 14.81 1.98
N GLY A 27 -10.17 14.15 2.27
CA GLY A 27 -9.41 13.33 1.33
C GLY A 27 -9.95 11.91 1.13
N VAL A 28 -10.87 11.44 1.97
CA VAL A 28 -11.37 10.05 1.91
C VAL A 28 -11.99 9.72 0.56
N ALA A 29 -12.87 10.58 0.04
CA ALA A 29 -13.51 10.37 -1.25
C ALA A 29 -12.50 10.37 -2.41
N ALA A 30 -11.44 11.16 -2.29
CA ALA A 30 -10.34 11.18 -3.26
C ALA A 30 -9.52 9.88 -3.21
N LEU A 31 -9.19 9.38 -2.01
CA LEU A 31 -8.51 8.10 -1.83
C LEU A 31 -9.32 6.94 -2.39
N GLN A 32 -10.63 6.90 -2.11
CA GLN A 32 -11.52 5.87 -2.67
C GLN A 32 -11.52 5.89 -4.21
N THR A 33 -11.57 7.08 -4.80
CA THR A 33 -11.54 7.24 -6.27
C THR A 33 -10.20 6.81 -6.85
N LEU A 34 -9.11 7.21 -6.21
CA LEU A 34 -7.76 6.83 -6.60
C LEU A 34 -7.59 5.30 -6.60
N PHE A 35 -7.92 4.62 -5.50
CA PHE A 35 -7.73 3.18 -5.36
C PHE A 35 -8.66 2.33 -6.25
N ARG A 36 -9.82 2.86 -6.67
CA ARG A 36 -10.67 2.22 -7.69
C ARG A 36 -10.08 2.25 -9.09
N LEU A 37 -9.16 3.19 -9.37
CA LEU A 37 -8.58 3.40 -10.69
C LEU A 37 -7.15 2.85 -10.82
N ILE A 38 -6.48 2.58 -9.69
CA ILE A 38 -5.12 2.02 -9.67
C ILE A 38 -5.16 0.50 -9.94
N PRO A 39 -4.37 -0.01 -10.91
CA PRO A 39 -4.11 -1.43 -11.06
C PRO A 39 -3.43 -2.03 -9.81
N ASP A 40 -3.76 -3.28 -9.50
CA ASP A 40 -3.25 -4.00 -8.33
C ASP A 40 -1.92 -4.75 -8.57
N ASP A 41 -1.36 -4.64 -9.79
CA ASP A 41 -0.18 -5.37 -10.28
C ASP A 41 1.01 -4.46 -10.64
N LEU A 42 1.07 -3.24 -10.07
CA LEU A 42 2.13 -2.26 -10.34
C LEU A 42 3.46 -2.53 -9.62
N ASP A 43 3.57 -3.61 -8.83
CA ASP A 43 4.70 -3.89 -7.95
C ASP A 43 5.10 -2.68 -7.07
N LEU A 44 4.09 -1.94 -6.60
CA LEU A 44 4.23 -0.70 -5.83
C LEU A 44 3.50 -0.82 -4.50
N ALA A 45 4.17 -0.43 -3.41
CA ALA A 45 3.53 -0.32 -2.09
C ALA A 45 3.01 1.11 -1.87
N TYR A 46 1.81 1.22 -1.28
CA TYR A 46 1.20 2.50 -0.91
C TYR A 46 1.13 2.66 0.60
N VAL A 47 1.57 3.81 1.11
CA VAL A 47 1.45 4.18 2.52
C VAL A 47 0.54 5.40 2.61
N VAL A 48 -0.60 5.27 3.27
CA VAL A 48 -1.61 6.33 3.37
C VAL A 48 -1.62 6.90 4.77
N ILE A 49 -1.42 8.21 4.89
CA ILE A 49 -1.43 8.96 6.13
C ILE A 49 -2.60 9.94 6.07
N LEU A 50 -3.62 9.68 6.88
CA LEU A 50 -4.81 10.52 6.96
C LEU A 50 -4.85 11.21 8.32
N HIS A 51 -4.82 12.54 8.33
CA HIS A 51 -5.03 13.31 9.55
C HIS A 51 -6.52 13.23 9.94
N LEU A 52 -6.83 12.41 10.95
CA LEU A 52 -8.16 12.26 11.56
C LEU A 52 -8.19 12.83 12.97
N SER A 53 -9.39 13.17 13.46
CA SER A 53 -9.60 13.46 14.88
C SER A 53 -9.30 12.19 15.69
N PRO A 54 -8.58 12.27 16.82
CA PRO A 54 -8.24 11.11 17.65
C PRO A 54 -9.47 10.40 18.27
N ASP A 55 -10.65 11.02 18.24
CA ASP A 55 -11.86 10.53 18.91
C ASP A 55 -12.52 9.34 18.21
N TYR A 56 -12.11 8.99 16.98
CA TYR A 56 -12.75 7.93 16.21
C TYR A 56 -11.73 6.88 15.73
N PRO A 57 -11.96 5.57 15.99
CA PRO A 57 -11.17 4.53 15.35
C PRO A 57 -11.29 4.67 13.83
N SER A 58 -10.14 4.68 13.16
CA SER A 58 -10.06 4.90 11.72
C SER A 58 -10.64 3.70 10.97
N ALA A 59 -11.79 3.87 10.33
CA ALA A 59 -12.35 2.90 9.38
C ALA A 59 -11.64 2.94 8.00
N LEU A 60 -10.49 3.63 7.90
CA LEU A 60 -9.85 3.91 6.61
C LEU A 60 -9.37 2.64 5.91
N SER A 61 -8.83 1.67 6.65
CA SER A 61 -8.39 0.39 6.08
C SER A 61 -9.54 -0.37 5.42
N GLU A 62 -10.70 -0.44 6.07
CA GLU A 62 -11.92 -1.05 5.53
C GLU A 62 -12.44 -0.29 4.30
N ILE A 63 -12.47 1.05 4.38
CA ILE A 63 -12.91 1.92 3.28
C ILE A 63 -12.05 1.72 2.03
N ILE A 64 -10.72 1.66 2.20
CA ILE A 64 -9.79 1.46 1.08
C ILE A 64 -9.86 0.01 0.59
N SER A 65 -9.97 -0.98 1.48
CA SER A 65 -10.13 -2.40 1.11
C SER A 65 -11.34 -2.62 0.20
N ALA A 66 -12.42 -1.88 0.40
CA ALA A 66 -13.60 -1.96 -0.47
C ALA A 66 -13.38 -1.36 -1.88
N CYS A 67 -12.29 -0.62 -2.09
CA CYS A 67 -12.00 0.10 -3.33
C CYS A 67 -10.91 -0.55 -4.19
N THR A 68 -10.17 -1.53 -3.66
CA THR A 68 -9.06 -2.18 -4.38
C THR A 68 -8.99 -3.67 -4.04
N ARG A 69 -8.30 -4.45 -4.87
CA ARG A 69 -7.95 -5.85 -4.60
C ARG A 69 -6.59 -6.01 -3.91
N MET A 70 -5.80 -4.94 -3.85
CA MET A 70 -4.55 -4.93 -3.09
C MET A 70 -4.83 -5.23 -1.62
N PRO A 71 -3.97 -5.99 -0.92
CA PRO A 71 -4.05 -6.14 0.53
C PRO A 71 -3.91 -4.78 1.22
N VAL A 72 -4.87 -4.44 2.06
CA VAL A 72 -4.85 -3.20 2.85
C VAL A 72 -4.80 -3.56 4.32
N LEU A 73 -3.83 -3.01 5.02
CA LEU A 73 -3.60 -3.26 6.43
C LEU A 73 -3.47 -1.92 7.15
N GLN A 74 -4.07 -1.82 8.34
CA GLN A 74 -3.80 -0.70 9.22
C GLN A 74 -2.43 -0.91 9.85
N VAL A 75 -1.60 0.14 9.82
CA VAL A 75 -0.33 0.12 10.55
C VAL A 75 -0.65 0.21 12.04
N GLU A 76 -0.18 -0.77 12.80
CA GLU A 76 -0.24 -0.79 14.25
C GLU A 76 1.10 -0.31 14.81
N ASP A 77 1.08 0.38 15.95
CA ASP A 77 2.30 0.61 16.72
C ASP A 77 2.85 -0.74 17.18
N GLY A 78 4.07 -1.08 16.76
CA GLY A 78 4.74 -2.29 17.19
C GLY A 78 5.16 -2.21 18.67
N PRO A 79 5.40 -3.36 19.35
CA PRO A 79 6.03 -3.34 20.65
C PRO A 79 7.42 -2.70 20.51
N THR A 80 7.68 -1.68 21.34
CA THR A 80 8.99 -1.06 21.52
C THR A 80 10.00 -2.02 22.12
#